data_AF-A0A7S3HMM8-F1
#
_entry.id   AF-A0A7S3HMM8-F1
#
_cell.length_a   1.000
_cell.length_b   1.000
_cell.length_c   1.000
_cell.angle_alpha   90.00
_cell.angle_beta   90.00
_cell.angle_gamma   90.00
#
_symmetry.space_group_name_H-M   'P 1'
#
loop_
_entity.id
_entity.type
_entity.pdbx_description
1 polymer ?
#
loop_
_entity_poly.entity_id
_entity_poly.type
_entity_poly.pdbx_seq_one_letter_code
_entity_poly.pdbx_strand_id
1 'polypeptide(L)'
;EFAKALFDIEVSPSSDLKADLRDIVICNAQDFEVKNRTALIIHFPYRVWKTVTKIQGRLIRELEKKFSKKHVVFVAQRTILDKNFRRKGLKIRPRSRTLTSVHESVLEDIVG
;
A
#
# COMPACT_ATOMS: atom_id res chain seq x y z
N GLU A 1 -12.55 -9.76 -0.07
CA GLU A 1 -11.95 -10.51 1.07
C GLU A 1 -11.06 -9.64 1.94
N PHE A 2 -10.07 -8.95 1.36
CA PHE A 2 -9.17 -8.06 2.11
C PHE A 2 -9.88 -6.96 2.92
N ALA A 3 -10.83 -6.25 2.31
CA ALA A 3 -11.62 -5.23 2.99
C ALA A 3 -12.41 -5.78 4.21
N LYS A 4 -12.92 -7.01 4.10
CA LYS A 4 -13.59 -7.70 5.21
C LYS A 4 -12.60 -8.02 6.34
N ALA A 5 -11.42 -8.53 5.99
CA ALA A 5 -10.38 -8.83 6.97
C ALA A 5 -9.91 -7.58 7.73
N LEU A 6 -9.82 -6.43 7.06
CA LEU A 6 -9.54 -5.13 7.67
C LEU A 6 -10.65 -4.66 8.61
N PHE A 7 -11.92 -4.76 8.18
CA PHE A 7 -13.04 -4.41 9.03
C PHE A 7 -13.10 -5.27 10.29
N ASP A 8 -12.87 -6.58 10.14
CA ASP A 8 -12.81 -7.49 11.28
C ASP A 8 -11.64 -7.16 12.23
N ILE A 9 -10.54 -6.57 11.73
CA ILE A 9 -9.44 -6.06 12.57
C ILE A 9 -9.87 -4.78 13.30
N GLU A 10 -10.56 -3.86 12.62
CA GLU A 10 -11.07 -2.62 13.21
C GLU A 10 -12.09 -2.85 14.33
N VAL A 11 -12.93 -3.88 14.18
CA VAL A 11 -13.97 -4.24 15.16
C VAL A 11 -13.37 -5.00 16.36
N SER A 12 -12.19 -5.59 16.22
CA SER A 12 -11.55 -6.37 17.28
C SER A 12 -11.19 -5.48 18.49
N PRO A 13 -11.65 -5.80 19.72
CA PRO A 13 -11.46 -4.94 20.90
C PRO A 13 -10.00 -4.78 21.35
N SER A 14 -9.11 -5.66 20.90
CA SER A 14 -7.70 -5.71 21.26
C SER A 14 -6.80 -4.88 20.34
N SER A 15 -7.34 -4.27 19.28
CA SER A 15 -6.55 -3.53 18.31
C SER A 15 -6.55 -2.04 18.66
N ASP A 16 -5.42 -1.54 19.19
CA ASP A 16 -5.18 -0.10 19.37
C ASP A 16 -5.12 0.67 18.02
N LEU A 17 -5.30 -0.03 16.91
CA LEU A 17 -5.24 0.48 15.53
C LEU A 17 -6.56 1.06 15.04
N LYS A 18 -7.65 0.95 15.81
CA LYS A 18 -9.00 1.35 15.37
C LYS A 18 -9.08 2.79 14.86
N ALA A 19 -8.41 3.72 15.53
CA ALA A 19 -8.39 5.13 15.13
C ALA A 19 -7.67 5.34 13.80
N ASP A 20 -6.53 4.67 13.60
CA ASP A 20 -5.71 4.79 12.39
C ASP A 20 -6.35 4.06 11.18
N LEU A 21 -7.05 2.95 11.42
CA LEU A 21 -7.69 2.13 10.38
C LEU A 21 -8.92 2.78 9.75
N ARG A 22 -9.63 3.62 10.51
CA ARG A 22 -10.87 4.27 10.05
C ARG A 22 -10.65 5.20 8.84
N ASP A 23 -9.46 5.79 8.74
CA ASP A 23 -9.10 6.72 7.66
C ASP A 23 -8.46 6.01 6.46
N ILE A 24 -8.29 4.69 6.50
CA ILE A 24 -7.60 3.94 5.45
C ILE A 24 -8.57 3.55 4.35
N VAL A 25 -8.20 3.95 3.13
CA VAL A 25 -8.89 3.57 1.90
C VAL A 25 -7.95 2.73 1.06
N ILE A 26 -8.47 1.68 0.44
CA ILE A 26 -7.70 0.80 -0.45
C ILE A 26 -8.05 1.18 -1.89
N CYS A 27 -7.05 1.22 -2.76
CA CYS A 27 -7.27 1.40 -4.19
C CYS A 27 -7.43 0.06 -4.90
N ASN A 28 -6.48 -0.84 -4.70
CA ASN A 28 -6.44 -2.12 -5.39
C ASN A 28 -5.74 -3.18 -4.52
N ALA A 29 -6.07 -4.44 -4.75
CA ALA A 29 -5.40 -5.58 -4.16
C ALA A 29 -5.13 -6.61 -5.26
N GLN A 30 -3.89 -7.05 -5.37
CA GLN A 30 -3.45 -8.01 -6.39
C GLN A 30 -2.78 -9.19 -5.72
N ASP A 31 -3.22 -10.40 -6.08
CA ASP A 31 -2.53 -11.63 -5.72
C ASP A 31 -1.45 -11.91 -6.77
N PHE A 32 -0.24 -12.20 -6.30
CA PHE A 32 0.91 -12.54 -7.12
C PHE A 32 1.46 -13.90 -6.68
N GLU A 33 1.56 -14.85 -7.59
CA GLU A 33 2.11 -16.17 -7.28
C GLU A 33 3.65 -16.11 -7.36
N VAL A 34 4.30 -16.34 -6.23
CA VAL A 34 5.76 -16.53 -6.15
C VAL A 34 6.01 -18.02 -5.98
N LYS A 35 7.05 -18.55 -6.62
CA LYS A 35 7.44 -19.99 -6.70
C LYS A 35 6.75 -20.95 -5.70
N ASN A 36 6.83 -20.70 -4.39
CA ASN A 36 6.25 -21.56 -3.35
C ASN A 36 5.19 -20.88 -2.45
N ARG A 37 4.88 -19.58 -2.63
CA ARG A 37 3.94 -18.81 -1.79
C ARG A 37 3.26 -17.71 -2.60
N THR A 38 2.01 -17.42 -2.30
CA THR A 38 1.32 -16.28 -2.88
C THR A 38 1.62 -15.01 -2.08
N ALA A 39 1.80 -13.89 -2.77
CA ALA A 39 2.00 -12.57 -2.18
C ALA A 39 0.78 -11.71 -2.52
N LEU A 40 0.18 -11.07 -1.52
CA LEU A 40 -0.91 -10.13 -1.66
C LEU A 40 -0.32 -8.71 -1.62
N ILE A 41 -0.36 -8.04 -2.76
CA ILE A 41 0.08 -6.65 -2.93
C ILE A 41 -1.13 -5.74 -2.77
N ILE A 42 -1.09 -4.85 -1.80
CA ILE A 42 -2.17 -3.89 -1.55
C ILE A 42 -1.70 -2.49 -1.90
N HIS A 43 -2.44 -1.86 -2.81
CA HIS A 43 -2.22 -0.50 -3.22
C HIS A 43 -3.06 0.46 -2.39
N PHE A 44 -2.39 1.38 -1.72
CA PHE A 44 -3.00 2.47 -0.98
C PHE A 44 -2.85 3.79 -1.75
N PRO A 45 -3.84 4.70 -1.72
CA PRO A 45 -3.64 6.04 -2.24
C PRO A 45 -2.48 6.74 -1.51
N TYR A 46 -1.63 7.46 -2.24
CA TYR A 46 -0.47 8.15 -1.66
C TYR A 46 -0.84 9.13 -0.52
N ARG A 47 -2.08 9.65 -0.51
CA ARG A 47 -2.58 10.54 0.55
C ARG A 47 -2.60 9.88 1.94
N VAL A 48 -2.97 8.60 2.02
CA VAL A 48 -3.06 7.85 3.28
C VAL A 48 -1.77 7.12 3.65
N TRP A 49 -0.77 7.14 2.76
CA TRP A 49 0.47 6.38 2.92
C TRP A 49 1.19 6.67 4.24
N LYS A 50 1.27 7.93 4.67
CA LYS A 50 1.93 8.30 5.94
C LYS A 50 1.33 7.58 7.16
N THR A 51 0.00 7.45 7.19
CA THR A 51 -0.70 6.73 8.26
C THR A 51 -0.42 5.23 8.16
N VAL A 52 -0.49 4.68 6.94
CA VAL A 52 -0.21 3.26 6.68
C VAL A 52 1.22 2.89 7.10
N THR A 53 2.23 3.68 6.74
CA THR A 53 3.63 3.44 7.12
C THR A 53 3.82 3.42 8.64
N LYS A 54 3.11 4.27 9.38
CA LYS A 54 3.18 4.30 10.86
C LYS A 54 2.68 3.00 11.49
N ILE A 55 1.63 2.39 10.92
CA ILE A 55 1.01 1.17 11.44
C ILE A 55 1.48 -0.11 10.74
N GLN A 56 2.31 0.02 9.71
CA GLN A 56 2.68 -1.03 8.74
C GLN A 56 3.06 -2.34 9.42
N GLY A 57 4.03 -2.33 10.33
CA GLY A 57 4.52 -3.55 10.98
C GLY A 57 3.46 -4.30 11.80
N ARG A 58 2.53 -3.58 12.45
CA ARG A 58 1.44 -4.21 13.22
C ARG A 58 0.38 -4.77 12.29
N LEU A 59 -0.01 -4.00 11.28
CA LEU A 59 -1.06 -4.37 10.34
C LEU A 59 -0.65 -5.57 9.47
N ILE A 60 0.60 -5.63 9.00
CA ILE A 60 1.13 -6.78 8.27
C ILE A 60 1.01 -8.05 9.13
N ARG A 61 1.43 -8.00 10.39
CA ARG A 61 1.38 -9.16 11.29
C ARG A 61 -0.04 -9.68 11.52
N GLU A 62 -1.02 -8.80 11.64
CA GLU A 62 -2.42 -9.21 11.80
C GLU A 62 -3.02 -9.78 10.52
N LEU A 63 -2.67 -9.21 9.37
CA LEU A 63 -3.13 -9.70 8.08
C LEU A 63 -2.47 -11.03 7.72
N GLU A 64 -1.18 -11.23 8.00
CA GLU A 64 -0.51 -12.52 7.79
C GLU A 64 -1.10 -13.64 8.67
N LYS A 65 -1.60 -13.31 9.88
CA LYS A 65 -2.33 -14.27 10.71
C LYS A 65 -3.65 -14.70 10.07
N LYS A 66 -4.39 -13.76 9.47
CA LYS A 66 -5.68 -14.06 8.81
C LYS A 66 -5.49 -14.75 7.46
N PHE A 67 -4.52 -14.29 6.69
CA PHE A 67 -4.17 -14.82 5.38
C PHE A 67 -3.00 -15.79 5.51
N SER A 68 -3.22 -16.90 6.22
CA SER A 68 -2.21 -17.93 6.38
C SER A 68 -1.71 -18.40 5.00
N LYS A 69 -0.39 -18.50 4.82
CA LYS A 69 0.33 -18.83 3.58
C LYS A 69 0.43 -17.73 2.52
N LYS A 70 -0.15 -16.53 2.75
CA LYS A 70 0.07 -15.36 1.89
C LYS A 70 1.03 -14.36 2.56
N HIS A 71 2.01 -13.87 1.81
CA HIS A 71 2.81 -12.71 2.24
C HIS A 71 2.08 -11.43 1.90
N VAL A 72 1.97 -10.50 2.85
CA VAL A 72 1.24 -9.25 2.63
C VAL A 72 2.21 -8.11 2.47
N VAL A 73 2.13 -7.38 1.36
CA VAL A 73 3.00 -6.24 1.05
C VAL A 73 2.15 -5.01 0.76
N PHE A 74 2.53 -3.87 1.32
CA PHE A 74 1.85 -2.59 1.10
C PHE A 74 2.65 -1.73 0.14
N VAL A 75 1.96 -1.09 -0.80
CA VAL A 75 2.58 -0.21 -1.79
C VAL A 75 1.73 1.05 -1.94
N ALA A 76 2.36 2.22 -1.98
CA ALA A 76 1.66 3.44 -2.33
C ALA A 76 1.41 3.51 -3.84
N GLN A 77 0.18 3.86 -4.24
CA GLN A 77 -0.15 4.16 -5.63
C GLN A 77 0.41 5.53 -6.01
N ARG A 78 1.64 5.52 -6.54
CA ARG A 78 2.31 6.69 -7.12
C ARG A 78 2.07 6.72 -8.63
N THR A 79 2.00 7.92 -9.19
CA THR A 79 1.68 8.13 -10.62
C THR A 79 2.91 8.65 -11.35
N ILE A 80 3.37 7.88 -12.32
CA ILE A 80 4.48 8.25 -13.19
C ILE A 80 3.97 9.20 -14.27
N LEU A 81 4.63 10.35 -14.41
CA LEU A 81 4.43 11.25 -15.54
C LEU A 81 5.39 10.89 -16.65
N ASP A 82 4.93 10.99 -17.89
CA ASP A 82 5.73 10.77 -19.07
C ASP A 82 6.63 11.98 -19.38
N LYS A 83 7.53 11.84 -20.37
CA LYS A 83 8.37 12.96 -20.82
C LYS A 83 7.54 14.05 -21.55
N ASN A 84 6.38 13.70 -22.12
CA ASN A 84 5.44 14.65 -22.73
C ASN A 84 4.42 15.23 -21.72
N PHE A 85 4.84 15.40 -20.45
CA PHE A 85 4.01 15.88 -19.34
C PHE A 85 3.33 17.24 -19.58
N ARG A 86 3.83 18.04 -20.53
CA ARG A 86 3.25 19.35 -20.88
C ARG A 86 1.79 19.24 -21.36
N ARG A 87 1.39 18.10 -21.95
CA ARG A 87 -0.01 17.85 -22.35
C ARG A 87 -0.97 17.79 -21.15
N LYS A 88 -0.46 17.54 -19.95
CA LYS A 88 -1.24 17.51 -18.70
C LYS A 88 -1.29 18.86 -17.98
N GLY A 89 -0.87 19.95 -18.64
CA GLY A 89 -0.95 21.32 -18.11
C GLY A 89 0.13 21.69 -17.09
N LEU A 90 1.13 20.83 -16.86
CA LEU A 90 2.22 21.10 -15.93
C LEU A 90 3.37 21.85 -16.62
N LYS A 91 3.81 22.97 -16.02
CA LYS A 91 4.97 23.76 -16.50
C LYS A 91 6.30 23.02 -16.31
N ILE A 92 6.48 22.37 -15.15
CA ILE A 92 7.69 21.62 -14.76
C ILE A 92 7.26 20.23 -14.28
N ARG A 93 8.01 19.19 -14.67
CA ARG A 93 7.80 17.83 -14.17
C ARG A 93 8.32 17.71 -12.74
N PRO A 94 7.48 17.39 -11.74
CA PRO A 94 7.95 17.12 -10.40
C PRO A 94 8.88 15.90 -10.37
N ARG A 95 9.99 15.98 -9.63
CA ARG A 95 10.94 14.86 -9.48
C ARG A 95 10.28 13.61 -8.89
N SER A 96 9.34 13.78 -7.96
CA SER A 96 8.56 12.70 -7.33
C SER A 96 7.65 11.92 -8.28
N ARG A 97 7.42 12.40 -9.51
CA ARG A 97 6.61 11.71 -10.54
C ARG A 97 7.48 11.26 -11.72
N THR A 98 8.78 11.12 -11.51
CA THR A 98 9.71 10.54 -12.48
C THR A 98 9.73 9.02 -12.36
N LEU A 99 10.02 8.32 -13.46
CA LEU A 99 10.07 6.86 -13.50
C LEU A 99 11.04 6.30 -12.45
N THR A 100 12.25 6.83 -12.43
CA THR A 100 13.32 6.40 -11.50
C THR A 100 12.93 6.63 -10.05
N SER A 101 12.53 7.86 -9.69
CA SER A 101 12.15 8.20 -8.31
C SER A 101 10.95 7.40 -7.81
N VAL A 102 9.97 7.12 -8.68
CA VAL A 102 8.82 6.29 -8.31
C VAL A 102 9.24 4.84 -8.08
N HIS A 103 10.10 4.26 -8.94
CA HIS A 103 10.58 2.90 -8.74
C HIS A 103 11.44 2.75 -7.49
N GLU A 104 12.33 3.71 -7.20
CA GLU A 104 13.07 3.76 -5.94
C GLU A 104 12.12 3.78 -4.74
N SER A 105 11.10 4.63 -4.78
CA SER A 105 10.10 4.71 -3.70
C SER A 105 9.21 3.47 -3.59
N VAL A 106 9.05 2.68 -4.66
CA VAL A 106 8.31 1.40 -4.60
C VAL A 106 9.18 0.31 -4.01
N LEU A 107 10.49 0.30 -4.29
CA LEU A 107 11.43 -0.61 -3.64
C LEU A 107 11.49 -0.36 -2.13
N GLU A 108 11.53 0.91 -1.72
CA GLU A 108 11.45 1.28 -0.30
C GLU A 108 10.14 0.81 0.35
N ASP A 109 9.00 0.99 -0.31
CA ASP A 109 7.70 0.55 0.22
C ASP A 109 7.66 -0.98 0.46
N ILE A 110 8.30 -1.77 -0.41
CA ILE A 110 8.31 -3.23 -0.34
C ILE A 110 9.20 -3.74 0.80
N VAL A 111 10.30 -3.04 1.09
CA VAL A 111 11.25 -3.42 2.15
C VAL A 111 10.81 -2.89 3.53
N GLY A 112 10.06 -1.78 3.55
CA GLY A 112 9.67 -1.03 4.74
C GLY A 112 8.73 -1.73 5.71
#